data_AF-A0A914WYQ2-F1
#
_entry.id   AF-A0A914WYQ2-F1
#
_cell.length_a   1.000
_cell.length_b   1.000
_cell.length_c   1.000
_cell.angle_alpha   90.00
_cell.angle_beta   90.00
_cell.angle_gamma   90.00
#
_symmetry.space_group_name_H-M   'P 1'
#
loop_
_entity.id
_entity.type
_entity.pdbx_description
1 polymer ?
#
loop_
_entity_poly.entity_id
_entity_poly.type
_entity_poly.pdbx_seq_one_letter_code
_entity_poly.pdbx_strand_id
1 'polypeptide(L)'
;MYDSNNRNFSTVDSINNHNNSDCLLRYQRGGWWFGSFCAYESLNGIYVPKTWGTWIGFCWNLGPNDSYINPTQSRMMLRKQAMPKDCSEIYQSSTIDGVYAIQLPNNNVVNVFCDITGGGWTVIQSRAPDGIDFNRTYDEYKSNFGNPGINSSFWLGLENLHSLTLDSSYSLKIDLCCHNISKSETYVYFYVADSAVKYRINVSNGTGAAGDGLNNPANTYTDNGAPFSTFDNYNSQFPVGACTSFRGYGGWWFGSCSNNLNGYIYTNPADYSDLNQCHLVASPTNVPGITWMGASAVSTKARMKVIPYSQLPFLVRDPTFENEQLAAFCSF
;
A
#
# COMPACT_ATOMS: atom_id res chain seq x y z
N MET A 1 -32.41 17.79 5.40
CA MET A 1 -33.89 17.85 5.43
C MET A 1 -34.48 17.98 4.02
N TYR A 2 -33.87 18.82 3.16
CA TYR A 2 -34.18 18.97 1.73
C TYR A 2 -33.12 18.33 0.81
N ASP A 3 -32.34 17.38 1.33
CA ASP A 3 -31.29 16.66 0.59
C ASP A 3 -31.80 15.33 0.01
N SER A 4 -31.20 14.92 -1.11
CA SER A 4 -31.44 13.61 -1.74
C SER A 4 -30.53 12.50 -1.21
N ASN A 5 -29.55 12.81 -0.35
CA ASN A 5 -28.55 11.84 0.10
C ASN A 5 -29.13 10.81 1.08
N ASN A 6 -28.83 9.53 0.89
CA ASN A 6 -29.35 8.41 1.69
C ASN A 6 -30.89 8.39 1.82
N ARG A 7 -31.62 8.83 0.80
CA ARG A 7 -33.08 8.75 0.77
C ARG A 7 -33.56 7.56 -0.04
N ASN A 8 -34.83 7.19 0.15
CA ASN A 8 -35.48 6.19 -0.69
C ASN A 8 -36.02 6.84 -1.96
N PHE A 9 -35.80 6.19 -3.10
CA PHE A 9 -36.36 6.64 -4.37
C PHE A 9 -37.89 6.49 -4.33
N SER A 10 -38.64 7.53 -4.67
CA SER A 10 -40.11 7.50 -4.67
C SER A 10 -40.66 7.78 -6.07
N THR A 11 -41.75 7.10 -6.43
CA THR A 11 -42.49 7.27 -7.69
C THR A 11 -43.99 7.43 -7.41
N VAL A 12 -44.77 7.83 -8.42
CA VAL A 12 -46.22 8.08 -8.28
C VAL A 12 -47.01 6.84 -7.82
N ASP A 13 -46.49 5.65 -8.09
CA ASP A 13 -47.04 4.34 -7.74
C ASP A 13 -46.36 3.68 -6.52
N SER A 14 -45.25 4.25 -6.03
CA SER A 14 -44.51 3.74 -4.87
C SER A 14 -43.91 4.89 -4.06
N ILE A 15 -44.71 5.42 -3.14
CA ILE A 15 -44.33 6.56 -2.30
C ILE A 15 -43.68 6.03 -1.01
N ASN A 16 -42.34 6.11 -0.94
CA ASN A 16 -41.58 5.57 0.18
C ASN A 16 -41.56 6.49 1.43
N ASN A 17 -42.23 7.64 1.38
CA ASN A 17 -42.49 8.53 2.52
C ASN A 17 -43.75 9.39 2.25
N HIS A 18 -44.77 9.32 3.12
CA HIS A 18 -46.07 9.98 2.92
C HIS A 18 -46.00 11.50 2.71
N ASN A 19 -44.99 12.17 3.26
CA ASN A 19 -44.77 13.61 3.08
C ASN A 19 -44.31 14.00 1.65
N ASN A 20 -43.95 13.01 0.82
CA ASN A 20 -43.45 13.23 -0.54
C ASN A 20 -44.55 13.13 -1.61
N SER A 21 -45.79 12.84 -1.21
CA SER A 21 -46.93 12.74 -2.13
C SER A 21 -47.14 14.04 -2.91
N ASP A 22 -47.03 15.20 -2.27
CA ASP A 22 -47.12 16.50 -2.95
C ASP A 22 -45.97 16.72 -3.95
N CYS A 23 -44.76 16.24 -3.67
CA CYS A 23 -43.61 16.36 -4.59
C CYS A 23 -43.88 15.67 -5.92
N LEU A 24 -44.53 14.51 -5.86
CA LEU A 24 -44.85 13.68 -7.00
C LEU A 24 -46.13 14.13 -7.70
N LEU A 25 -47.21 14.32 -6.93
CA LEU A 25 -48.56 14.51 -7.46
C LEU A 25 -48.88 15.99 -7.73
N ARG A 26 -48.46 16.88 -6.83
CA ARG A 26 -48.78 18.32 -6.92
C ARG A 26 -47.72 19.10 -7.66
N TYR A 27 -46.45 18.86 -7.34
CA TYR A 27 -45.32 19.57 -7.92
C TYR A 27 -44.72 18.86 -9.13
N GLN A 28 -45.24 17.68 -9.49
CA GLN A 28 -44.93 16.97 -10.72
C GLN A 28 -43.42 16.77 -10.97
N ARG A 29 -42.66 16.60 -9.87
CA ARG A 29 -41.20 16.50 -9.91
C ARG A 29 -40.70 15.14 -10.41
N GLY A 30 -41.59 14.23 -10.79
CA GLY A 30 -41.20 12.89 -11.27
C GLY A 30 -40.50 12.06 -10.17
N GLY A 31 -40.06 10.86 -10.54
CA GLY A 31 -39.44 9.95 -9.57
C GLY A 31 -38.09 10.48 -9.06
N TRP A 32 -37.90 10.55 -7.75
CA TRP A 32 -36.67 11.09 -7.15
C TRP A 32 -36.42 10.55 -5.73
N TRP A 33 -35.20 10.75 -5.23
CA TRP A 33 -34.79 10.46 -3.85
C TRP A 33 -35.23 11.59 -2.92
N PHE A 34 -36.53 11.70 -2.65
CA PHE A 34 -37.07 12.78 -1.81
C PHE A 34 -36.80 12.53 -0.31
N GLY A 35 -36.45 13.59 0.40
CA GLY A 35 -36.20 13.58 1.85
C GLY A 35 -37.48 13.59 2.69
N SER A 36 -37.46 14.32 3.80
CA SER A 36 -38.66 14.59 4.62
C SER A 36 -39.59 15.64 3.98
N PHE A 37 -39.04 16.37 3.01
CA PHE A 37 -39.69 17.35 2.15
C PHE A 37 -39.21 17.10 0.72
N CYS A 38 -39.80 17.79 -0.26
CA CYS A 38 -39.26 17.77 -1.61
C CYS A 38 -37.80 18.21 -1.60
N ALA A 39 -36.91 17.38 -2.14
CA ALA A 39 -35.51 17.73 -2.35
C ALA A 39 -35.42 19.05 -3.13
N TYR A 40 -34.35 19.81 -3.04
CA TYR A 40 -34.24 21.07 -3.79
C TYR A 40 -34.07 20.89 -5.31
N GLU A 41 -34.01 19.66 -5.74
CA GLU A 41 -33.78 19.24 -7.09
C GLU A 41 -34.73 18.10 -7.47
N SER A 42 -35.06 18.04 -8.75
CA SER A 42 -35.46 16.80 -9.39
C SER A 42 -35.23 16.91 -10.89
N LEU A 43 -34.39 16.02 -11.41
CA LEU A 43 -34.03 16.00 -12.83
C LEU A 43 -34.98 15.17 -13.69
N ASN A 44 -35.98 14.52 -13.06
CA ASN A 44 -36.93 13.61 -13.70
C ASN A 44 -38.35 14.20 -13.80
N GLY A 45 -38.55 15.44 -13.36
CA GLY A 45 -39.86 16.10 -13.39
C GLY A 45 -40.31 16.50 -14.80
N ILE A 46 -41.56 16.91 -14.91
CA ILE A 46 -42.08 17.38 -16.20
C ILE A 46 -41.47 18.74 -16.59
N TYR A 47 -41.36 19.00 -17.89
CA TYR A 47 -41.05 20.34 -18.38
C TYR A 47 -42.26 21.25 -18.17
N VAL A 48 -42.14 22.23 -17.28
CA VAL A 48 -43.22 23.20 -17.03
C VAL A 48 -42.97 24.53 -17.76
N PRO A 49 -44.04 25.22 -18.22
CA PRO A 49 -43.93 26.59 -18.69
C PRO A 49 -43.42 27.52 -17.58
N LYS A 50 -42.64 28.56 -17.93
CA LYS A 50 -42.10 29.55 -16.98
C LYS A 50 -43.15 30.21 -16.06
N THR A 51 -44.41 30.20 -16.46
CA THR A 51 -45.53 30.79 -15.72
C THR A 51 -45.94 30.01 -14.47
N TRP A 52 -45.49 28.76 -14.30
CA TRP A 52 -45.86 27.90 -13.18
C TRP A 52 -44.91 28.02 -11.96
N GLY A 53 -43.87 28.85 -12.07
CA GLY A 53 -42.85 29.00 -11.04
C GLY A 53 -41.72 27.98 -11.17
N THR A 54 -40.51 28.38 -10.75
CA THR A 54 -39.27 27.65 -11.06
C THR A 54 -39.00 26.41 -10.21
N TRP A 55 -39.87 26.12 -9.25
CA TRP A 55 -39.76 25.02 -8.29
C TRP A 55 -40.73 23.87 -8.58
N ILE A 56 -41.49 23.92 -9.68
CA ILE A 56 -42.39 22.85 -10.14
C ILE A 56 -41.71 22.07 -11.26
N GLY A 57 -41.97 20.75 -11.32
CA GLY A 57 -41.52 19.89 -12.41
C GLY A 57 -40.04 19.60 -12.36
N PHE A 58 -39.40 19.65 -13.52
CA PHE A 58 -37.97 19.55 -13.67
C PHE A 58 -37.31 20.81 -13.10
N CYS A 59 -36.67 20.71 -11.93
CA CYS A 59 -36.11 21.86 -11.22
C CYS A 59 -34.73 21.60 -10.61
N TRP A 60 -33.94 22.66 -10.45
CA TRP A 60 -32.64 22.63 -9.80
C TRP A 60 -32.42 23.90 -8.97
N ASN A 61 -31.89 23.77 -7.76
CA ASN A 61 -31.54 24.91 -6.91
C ASN A 61 -30.07 25.32 -7.16
N LEU A 62 -29.85 26.59 -7.51
CA LEU A 62 -28.54 27.15 -7.81
C LEU A 62 -27.74 27.65 -6.60
N GLY A 63 -28.27 27.57 -5.37
CA GLY A 63 -27.49 27.91 -4.18
C GLY A 63 -28.31 28.43 -2.99
N PRO A 64 -27.63 29.05 -2.00
CA PRO A 64 -28.18 29.30 -0.67
C PRO A 64 -29.35 30.30 -0.61
N ASN A 65 -29.64 31.01 -1.71
CA ASN A 65 -30.74 31.97 -1.79
C ASN A 65 -32.02 31.36 -2.40
N ASP A 66 -32.16 30.02 -2.40
CA ASP A 66 -33.32 29.32 -2.96
C ASP A 66 -33.66 29.72 -4.39
N SER A 67 -32.64 30.01 -5.19
CA SER A 67 -32.79 30.38 -6.59
C SER A 67 -32.98 29.11 -7.43
N TYR A 68 -34.23 28.73 -7.67
CA TYR A 68 -34.58 27.61 -8.53
C TYR A 68 -34.57 27.98 -10.01
N ILE A 69 -34.16 27.03 -10.84
CA ILE A 69 -34.35 27.04 -12.29
C ILE A 69 -35.14 25.82 -12.73
N ASN A 70 -35.84 25.93 -13.85
CA ASN A 70 -36.27 24.78 -14.64
C ASN A 70 -35.26 24.56 -15.76
N PRO A 71 -34.35 23.58 -15.65
CA PRO A 71 -33.40 23.35 -16.72
C PRO A 71 -34.12 22.86 -17.99
N THR A 72 -33.51 23.06 -19.15
CA THR A 72 -34.06 22.61 -20.44
C THR A 72 -33.53 21.24 -20.85
N GLN A 73 -32.48 20.76 -20.19
CA GLN A 73 -31.88 19.45 -20.41
C GLN A 73 -31.16 18.99 -19.14
N SER A 74 -31.20 17.69 -18.84
CA SER A 74 -30.38 17.04 -17.82
C SER A 74 -29.66 15.82 -18.41
N ARG A 75 -28.46 15.51 -17.90
CA ARG A 75 -27.77 14.24 -18.12
C ARG A 75 -27.15 13.81 -16.80
N MET A 76 -27.55 12.66 -16.28
CA MET A 76 -26.90 12.03 -15.14
C MET A 76 -25.81 11.11 -15.67
N MET A 77 -24.56 11.38 -15.28
CA MET A 77 -23.40 10.61 -15.71
C MET A 77 -22.80 9.92 -14.48
N LEU A 78 -22.53 8.62 -14.59
CA LEU A 78 -21.83 7.87 -13.57
C LEU A 78 -20.39 7.64 -14.04
N ARG A 79 -19.42 7.97 -13.18
CA ARG A 79 -18.03 7.56 -13.37
C ARG A 79 -17.71 6.56 -12.28
N LYS A 80 -17.29 5.35 -12.67
CA LYS A 80 -16.75 4.38 -11.71
C LYS A 80 -15.56 5.04 -11.01
N GLN A 81 -15.64 5.18 -9.69
CA GLN A 81 -14.46 5.52 -8.92
C GLN A 81 -13.54 4.29 -8.97
N ALA A 82 -12.45 4.40 -9.73
CA ALA A 82 -11.44 3.36 -9.74
C ALA A 82 -10.82 3.29 -8.35
N MET A 83 -10.65 2.07 -7.84
CA MET A 83 -9.86 1.87 -6.63
C MET A 83 -8.42 2.30 -6.93
N PRO A 84 -7.73 2.92 -5.95
CA PRO A 84 -6.34 3.29 -6.14
C PRO A 84 -5.50 2.03 -6.42
N LYS A 85 -4.55 2.14 -7.35
CA LYS A 85 -3.68 1.01 -7.71
C LYS A 85 -2.60 0.76 -6.66
N ASP A 86 -2.15 1.82 -6.02
CA ASP A 86 -1.13 1.83 -4.98
C ASP A 86 -1.22 3.10 -4.13
N CYS A 87 -0.31 3.24 -3.17
CA CYS A 87 -0.27 4.39 -2.26
C CYS A 87 0.10 5.73 -2.91
N SER A 88 0.67 5.74 -4.13
CA SER A 88 0.99 6.97 -4.84
C SER A 88 -0.24 7.67 -5.40
N GLU A 89 -1.27 6.90 -5.78
CA GLU A 89 -2.58 7.47 -6.14
C GLU A 89 -3.34 7.97 -4.91
N ILE A 90 -3.18 7.30 -3.76
CA ILE A 90 -3.78 7.72 -2.48
C ILE A 90 -3.13 9.03 -2.00
N TYR A 91 -1.81 9.17 -2.14
CA TYR A 91 -1.04 10.36 -1.78
C TYR A 91 -1.56 11.65 -2.43
N GLN A 92 -2.22 11.56 -3.58
CA GLN A 92 -2.81 12.72 -4.26
C GLN A 92 -4.07 13.25 -3.55
N SER A 93 -4.68 12.46 -2.66
CA SER A 93 -5.97 12.76 -2.03
C SER A 93 -5.99 12.59 -0.51
N SER A 94 -4.91 12.08 0.09
CA SER A 94 -4.75 11.89 1.53
C SER A 94 -3.42 12.45 2.01
N THR A 95 -3.38 12.89 3.26
CA THR A 95 -2.18 13.36 3.96
C THR A 95 -1.82 12.50 5.17
N ILE A 96 -2.52 11.38 5.37
CA ILE A 96 -2.44 10.57 6.59
C ILE A 96 -1.86 9.21 6.29
N ASP A 97 -0.80 8.84 7.00
CA ASP A 97 -0.28 7.47 6.98
C ASP A 97 -1.30 6.49 7.55
N GLY A 98 -1.43 5.32 6.94
CA GLY A 98 -2.43 4.36 7.41
C GLY A 98 -2.64 3.19 6.48
N VAL A 99 -3.62 2.37 6.86
CA VAL A 99 -4.03 1.21 6.07
C VAL A 99 -5.09 1.64 5.07
N TYR A 100 -4.85 1.33 3.80
CA TYR A 100 -5.77 1.61 2.70
C TYR A 100 -5.96 0.36 1.84
N ALA A 101 -7.13 0.26 1.20
CA ALA A 101 -7.40 -0.77 0.22
C ALA A 101 -6.95 -0.30 -1.17
N ILE A 102 -6.14 -1.11 -1.85
CA ILE A 102 -5.70 -0.89 -3.22
C ILE A 102 -6.19 -2.04 -4.11
N GLN A 103 -6.34 -1.79 -5.40
CA GLN A 103 -6.68 -2.82 -6.39
C GLN A 103 -5.48 -3.09 -7.31
N LEU A 104 -4.97 -4.32 -7.23
CA LEU A 104 -3.86 -4.79 -8.04
C LEU A 104 -4.29 -5.06 -9.50
N PRO A 105 -3.35 -5.13 -10.47
CA PRO A 105 -3.65 -5.42 -11.87
C PRO A 105 -4.44 -6.72 -12.12
N ASN A 106 -4.26 -7.73 -11.27
CA ASN A 106 -5.03 -8.98 -11.31
C ASN A 106 -6.48 -8.85 -10.74
N ASN A 107 -6.93 -7.62 -10.44
CA ASN A 107 -8.20 -7.26 -9.80
C ASN A 107 -8.35 -7.62 -8.33
N ASN A 108 -7.35 -8.22 -7.69
CA ASN A 108 -7.39 -8.48 -6.26
C ASN A 108 -7.35 -7.16 -5.48
N VAL A 109 -8.19 -7.07 -4.46
CA VAL A 109 -8.19 -5.95 -3.53
C VAL A 109 -7.46 -6.38 -2.27
N VAL A 110 -6.44 -5.61 -1.89
CA VAL A 110 -5.60 -5.89 -0.72
C VAL A 110 -5.45 -4.64 0.14
N ASN A 111 -5.36 -4.86 1.45
CA ASN A 111 -5.02 -3.79 2.38
C ASN A 111 -3.50 -3.65 2.45
N VAL A 112 -3.01 -2.42 2.35
CA VAL A 112 -1.58 -2.07 2.43
C VAL A 112 -1.40 -0.91 3.40
N PHE A 113 -0.23 -0.83 4.02
CA PHE A 113 0.14 0.36 4.76
C PHE A 113 0.77 1.37 3.79
N CYS A 114 0.18 2.56 3.72
CA CYS A 114 0.67 3.68 2.94
C CYS A 114 1.45 4.64 3.81
N ASP A 115 2.72 4.83 3.46
CA ASP A 115 3.60 5.87 4.00
C ASP A 115 3.41 7.13 3.11
N ILE A 116 2.33 7.85 3.41
CA ILE A 116 1.87 9.05 2.71
C ILE A 116 2.80 10.22 3.04
N THR A 117 3.17 10.40 4.31
CA THR A 117 4.07 11.47 4.76
C THR A 117 5.45 11.33 4.12
N GLY A 118 5.95 10.11 3.93
CA GLY A 118 7.17 9.79 3.20
C GLY A 118 7.06 9.85 1.66
N GLY A 119 5.87 10.14 1.11
CA GLY A 119 5.67 10.37 -0.33
C GLY A 119 4.76 9.40 -1.06
N GLY A 120 3.90 8.68 -0.37
CA GLY A 120 2.96 7.75 -0.99
C GLY A 120 3.57 6.38 -1.26
N TRP A 121 4.51 5.94 -0.42
CA TRP A 121 5.11 4.61 -0.57
C TRP A 121 4.13 3.52 -0.13
N THR A 122 4.07 2.45 -0.91
CA THR A 122 3.35 1.23 -0.58
C THR A 122 4.27 0.30 0.19
N VAL A 123 4.02 0.07 1.48
CA VAL A 123 4.86 -0.84 2.27
C VAL A 123 4.48 -2.28 1.94
N ILE A 124 5.47 -3.07 1.52
CA ILE A 124 5.30 -4.45 1.03
C ILE A 124 5.81 -5.50 2.01
N GLN A 125 6.73 -5.09 2.88
CA GLN A 125 7.24 -5.90 3.99
C GLN A 125 7.59 -4.94 5.13
N SER A 126 7.30 -5.36 6.35
CA SER A 126 7.75 -4.67 7.54
C SER A 126 8.10 -5.68 8.62
N ARG A 127 9.09 -5.34 9.45
CA ARG A 127 9.54 -6.09 10.62
C ARG A 127 9.55 -5.17 11.84
N ALA A 128 8.81 -5.58 12.86
CA ALA A 128 8.72 -4.96 14.17
C ALA A 128 8.78 -6.06 15.25
N PRO A 129 9.19 -5.75 16.49
CA PRO A 129 9.23 -6.72 17.59
C PRO A 129 7.82 -7.02 18.14
N ASP A 130 6.89 -7.41 17.27
CA ASP A 130 5.49 -7.71 17.57
C ASP A 130 5.17 -9.22 17.62
N GLY A 131 6.20 -10.07 17.47
CA GLY A 131 6.10 -11.52 17.63
C GLY A 131 5.53 -12.28 16.44
N ILE A 132 5.29 -11.64 15.29
CA ILE A 132 4.85 -12.34 14.09
C ILE A 132 5.98 -13.20 13.52
N ASP A 133 5.71 -14.50 13.40
CA ASP A 133 6.64 -15.48 12.84
C ASP A 133 6.73 -15.38 11.31
N PHE A 134 7.97 -15.24 10.82
CA PHE A 134 8.33 -15.20 9.41
C PHE A 134 8.97 -16.51 8.94
N ASN A 135 9.19 -17.49 9.83
CA ASN A 135 9.61 -18.84 9.44
C ASN A 135 8.45 -19.63 8.83
N ARG A 136 8.04 -19.21 7.63
CA ARG A 136 6.85 -19.69 6.93
C ARG A 136 7.22 -20.54 5.72
N THR A 137 6.30 -21.42 5.35
CA THR A 137 6.40 -22.26 4.16
C THR A 137 6.36 -21.44 2.87
N TYR A 138 6.78 -22.04 1.76
CA TYR A 138 6.73 -21.38 0.45
C TYR A 138 5.31 -20.94 0.09
N ASP A 139 4.34 -21.81 0.30
CA ASP A 139 2.94 -21.57 -0.01
C ASP A 139 2.33 -20.47 0.88
N GLU A 140 2.76 -20.36 2.14
CA GLU A 140 2.38 -19.23 3.00
C GLU A 140 2.97 -17.91 2.49
N TYR A 141 4.22 -17.90 2.00
CA TYR A 141 4.86 -16.72 1.41
C TYR A 141 4.25 -16.27 0.07
N LYS A 142 3.60 -17.18 -0.67
CA LYS A 142 2.81 -16.81 -1.86
C LYS A 142 1.65 -15.88 -1.50
N SER A 143 1.04 -16.13 -0.34
CA SER A 143 -0.07 -15.34 0.22
C SER A 143 0.45 -14.22 1.11
N ASN A 144 -0.40 -13.25 1.46
CA ASN A 144 -0.06 -12.26 2.48
C ASN A 144 -0.19 -12.87 3.89
N PHE A 145 0.60 -12.36 4.83
CA PHE A 145 0.46 -12.67 6.25
C PHE A 145 0.88 -11.49 7.12
N GLY A 146 0.44 -11.50 8.38
CA GLY A 146 0.50 -10.34 9.26
C GLY A 146 -0.56 -9.28 8.88
N ASN A 147 -0.65 -8.22 9.68
CA ASN A 147 -1.59 -7.13 9.46
C ASN A 147 -0.82 -5.84 9.18
N PRO A 148 -1.00 -5.19 8.01
CA PRO A 148 -0.38 -3.90 7.74
C PRO A 148 -0.78 -2.85 8.77
N GLY A 149 0.17 -2.01 9.18
CA GLY A 149 -0.04 -1.02 10.22
C GLY A 149 1.25 -0.39 10.71
N ILE A 150 1.13 0.60 11.58
CA ILE A 150 2.29 1.22 12.24
C ILE A 150 2.92 0.21 13.22
N ASN A 151 4.25 0.12 13.24
CA ASN A 151 4.98 -0.80 14.12
C ASN A 151 4.49 -2.26 14.05
N SER A 152 4.10 -2.71 12.86
CA SER A 152 3.63 -4.07 12.60
C SER A 152 4.58 -4.84 11.69
N SER A 153 4.59 -6.15 11.85
CA SER A 153 5.26 -7.10 10.97
C SER A 153 4.26 -7.72 10.01
N PHE A 154 4.54 -7.62 8.72
CA PHE A 154 3.70 -8.23 7.68
C PHE A 154 4.47 -8.43 6.38
N TRP A 155 3.89 -9.27 5.52
CA TRP A 155 4.36 -9.58 4.18
C TRP A 155 3.19 -9.49 3.20
N LEU A 156 3.37 -8.77 2.10
CA LEU A 156 2.33 -8.57 1.10
C LEU A 156 1.97 -9.84 0.32
N GLY A 157 2.86 -10.84 0.27
CA GLY A 157 2.67 -12.07 -0.52
C GLY A 157 3.31 -11.97 -1.90
N LEU A 158 3.95 -13.05 -2.35
CA LEU A 158 4.65 -13.08 -3.64
C LEU A 158 3.71 -12.91 -4.84
N GLU A 159 2.49 -13.45 -4.78
CA GLU A 159 1.49 -13.28 -5.86
C GLU A 159 1.07 -11.82 -6.00
N ASN A 160 0.88 -11.13 -4.87
CA ASN A 160 0.52 -9.71 -4.85
C ASN A 160 1.69 -8.83 -5.26
N LEU A 161 2.92 -9.13 -4.83
CA LEU A 161 4.14 -8.44 -5.25
C LEU A 161 4.39 -8.55 -6.76
N HIS A 162 4.26 -9.77 -7.30
CA HIS A 162 4.36 -9.99 -8.73
C HIS A 162 3.32 -9.17 -9.49
N SER A 163 2.04 -9.25 -9.08
CA SER A 163 0.97 -8.48 -9.73
C SER A 163 1.19 -6.98 -9.61
N LEU A 164 1.63 -6.47 -8.46
CA LEU A 164 1.88 -5.05 -8.23
C LEU A 164 2.98 -4.54 -9.17
N THR A 165 4.05 -5.31 -9.35
CA THR A 165 5.24 -4.89 -10.10
C THR A 165 5.25 -5.30 -11.59
N LEU A 166 4.15 -5.88 -12.09
CA LEU A 166 4.04 -6.41 -13.46
C LEU A 166 4.05 -5.31 -14.54
N ASP A 167 3.19 -4.29 -14.37
CA ASP A 167 2.85 -3.33 -15.42
C ASP A 167 3.48 -1.95 -15.23
N SER A 168 4.11 -1.73 -14.08
CA SER A 168 4.79 -0.48 -13.76
C SER A 168 6.14 -0.86 -13.17
N SER A 169 7.23 -0.35 -13.74
CA SER A 169 8.52 -0.46 -13.06
C SER A 169 8.41 0.31 -11.75
N TYR A 170 8.48 -0.39 -10.61
CA TYR A 170 8.51 0.24 -9.30
C TYR A 170 9.95 0.52 -8.90
N SER A 171 10.14 1.54 -8.09
CA SER A 171 11.34 1.73 -7.28
C SER A 171 11.12 1.06 -5.94
N LEU A 172 12.19 0.47 -5.37
CA LEU A 172 12.19 -0.15 -4.05
C LEU A 172 13.05 0.69 -3.11
N LYS A 173 12.53 1.04 -1.94
CA LYS A 173 13.30 1.58 -0.82
C LYS A 173 13.29 0.59 0.34
N ILE A 174 14.48 0.36 0.88
CA ILE A 174 14.71 -0.49 2.05
C ILE A 174 15.17 0.41 3.18
N ASP A 175 14.39 0.47 4.25
CA ASP A 175 14.71 1.20 5.47
C ASP A 175 15.19 0.19 6.53
N LEU A 176 16.37 0.44 7.11
CA LEU A 176 17.01 -0.42 8.11
C LEU A 176 17.24 0.37 9.39
N CYS A 177 16.82 -0.20 10.51
CA CYS A 177 17.01 0.35 11.84
C CYS A 177 17.79 -0.63 12.71
N CYS A 178 18.82 -0.13 13.37
CA CYS A 178 19.66 -0.89 14.27
C CYS A 178 20.11 0.03 15.40
N HIS A 179 19.45 -0.08 16.56
CA HIS A 179 19.63 0.84 17.69
C HIS A 179 19.53 2.31 17.23
N ASN A 180 20.60 3.09 17.42
CA ASN A 180 20.66 4.52 17.06
C ASN A 180 21.12 4.75 15.60
N ILE A 181 21.32 3.69 14.82
CA ILE A 181 21.73 3.78 13.43
C ILE A 181 20.54 3.46 12.54
N SER A 182 20.26 4.39 11.63
CA SER A 182 19.25 4.22 10.61
C SER A 182 19.87 4.46 9.24
N LYS A 183 19.71 3.52 8.31
CA LYS A 183 20.18 3.68 6.93
C LYS A 183 19.11 3.20 5.96
N SER A 184 19.17 3.72 4.74
CA SER A 184 18.31 3.24 3.65
C SER A 184 19.10 3.00 2.36
N GLU A 185 18.54 2.13 1.53
CA GLU A 185 18.98 1.82 0.17
C GLU A 185 17.79 1.96 -0.77
N THR A 186 17.97 2.63 -1.91
CA THR A 186 16.91 2.78 -2.92
C THR A 186 17.38 2.20 -4.24
N TYR A 187 16.59 1.30 -4.81
CA TYR A 187 16.75 0.75 -6.15
C TYR A 187 15.77 1.43 -7.09
N VAL A 188 16.28 1.97 -8.19
CA VAL A 188 15.46 2.69 -9.19
C VAL A 188 14.48 1.75 -9.90
N TYR A 189 14.90 0.50 -10.14
CA TYR A 189 14.05 -0.50 -10.77
C TYR A 189 13.95 -1.72 -9.88
N PHE A 190 12.73 -2.18 -9.66
CA PHE A 190 12.38 -3.35 -8.88
C PHE A 190 11.17 -4.04 -9.49
N TYR A 191 11.26 -5.36 -9.67
CA TYR A 191 10.11 -6.21 -9.90
C TYR A 191 10.34 -7.63 -9.39
N VAL A 192 9.23 -8.32 -9.14
CA VAL A 192 9.21 -9.75 -8.79
C VAL A 192 8.60 -10.52 -9.95
N ALA A 193 9.33 -11.50 -10.46
CA ALA A 193 8.87 -12.33 -11.56
C ALA A 193 7.74 -13.29 -11.13
N ASP A 194 7.16 -14.02 -12.08
CA ASP A 194 6.07 -14.95 -11.80
C ASP A 194 6.54 -16.25 -11.10
N SER A 195 5.57 -17.13 -10.81
CA SER A 195 5.81 -18.44 -10.19
C SER A 195 6.56 -19.42 -11.09
N ALA A 196 6.54 -19.25 -12.42
CA ALA A 196 7.22 -20.16 -13.36
C ALA A 196 8.74 -20.05 -13.20
N VAL A 197 9.24 -18.83 -12.91
CA VAL A 197 10.64 -18.56 -12.55
C VAL A 197 10.82 -18.31 -11.04
N LYS A 198 9.94 -18.91 -10.22
CA LYS A 198 10.07 -18.97 -8.75
C LYS A 198 10.17 -17.61 -8.07
N TYR A 199 9.38 -16.65 -8.56
CA TYR A 199 9.32 -15.29 -8.04
C TYR A 199 10.68 -14.59 -7.95
N ARG A 200 11.56 -14.81 -8.94
CA ARG A 200 12.88 -14.19 -8.99
C ARG A 200 12.83 -12.67 -8.78
N ILE A 201 13.67 -12.15 -7.87
CA ILE A 201 13.83 -10.70 -7.66
C ILE A 201 14.71 -10.11 -8.76
N ASN A 202 14.36 -8.90 -9.19
CA ASN A 202 15.18 -8.13 -10.10
C ASN A 202 15.27 -6.70 -9.59
N VAL A 203 16.51 -6.22 -9.40
CA VAL A 203 16.79 -4.84 -8.99
C VAL A 203 17.90 -4.23 -9.84
N SER A 204 17.94 -2.91 -9.96
CA SER A 204 19.11 -2.21 -10.51
C SER A 204 19.21 -0.76 -10.03
N ASN A 205 20.40 -0.18 -10.20
CA ASN A 205 20.74 1.18 -9.82
C ASN A 205 20.47 1.45 -8.33
N GLY A 206 21.03 0.61 -7.46
CA GLY A 206 21.03 0.84 -6.02
C GLY A 206 21.83 2.09 -5.66
N THR A 207 21.21 2.99 -4.90
CA THR A 207 21.89 4.12 -4.26
C THR A 207 21.36 4.32 -2.83
N GLY A 208 22.28 4.49 -1.88
CA GLY A 208 21.91 4.74 -0.49
C GLY A 208 23.08 4.59 0.47
N ALA A 209 22.82 4.93 1.73
CA ALA A 209 23.80 4.83 2.80
C ALA A 209 23.91 3.40 3.37
N ALA A 210 22.88 2.57 3.17
CA ALA A 210 22.87 1.18 3.61
C ALA A 210 23.75 0.27 2.75
N GLY A 211 24.09 0.69 1.53
CA GLY A 211 24.91 -0.06 0.59
C GLY A 211 24.07 -1.08 -0.19
N ASP A 212 24.49 -1.35 -1.42
CA ASP A 212 23.78 -2.23 -2.34
C ASP A 212 23.91 -3.71 -1.92
N GLY A 213 23.09 -4.12 -0.94
CA GLY A 213 23.04 -5.48 -0.40
C GLY A 213 22.59 -6.51 -1.42
N LEU A 214 21.65 -6.17 -2.29
CA LEU A 214 21.12 -7.10 -3.27
C LEU A 214 22.12 -7.38 -4.40
N ASN A 215 22.93 -6.40 -4.83
CA ASN A 215 23.99 -6.56 -5.84
C ASN A 215 25.40 -6.58 -5.24
N ASN A 216 25.55 -6.93 -3.96
CA ASN A 216 26.81 -6.74 -3.24
C ASN A 216 28.01 -7.33 -4.00
N PRO A 217 28.93 -6.49 -4.53
CA PRO A 217 30.04 -6.94 -5.36
C PRO A 217 31.12 -7.68 -4.55
N ALA A 218 31.07 -7.61 -3.22
CA ALA A 218 31.97 -8.34 -2.34
C ALA A 218 31.66 -9.86 -2.29
N ASN A 219 30.49 -10.29 -2.76
CA ASN A 219 30.10 -11.68 -2.80
C ASN A 219 30.26 -12.26 -4.21
N THR A 220 30.71 -13.52 -4.30
CA THR A 220 30.72 -14.27 -5.58
C THR A 220 29.31 -14.45 -6.17
N TYR A 221 28.29 -14.39 -5.30
CA TYR A 221 26.90 -14.54 -5.66
C TYR A 221 26.06 -13.39 -5.10
N THR A 222 25.03 -12.98 -5.84
CA THR A 222 24.18 -11.82 -5.56
C THR A 222 22.74 -12.28 -5.40
N ASP A 223 21.99 -11.65 -4.49
CA ASP A 223 20.55 -11.90 -4.32
C ASP A 223 19.74 -11.45 -5.54
N ASN A 224 20.22 -10.44 -6.27
CA ASN A 224 19.61 -10.01 -7.51
C ASN A 224 19.63 -11.15 -8.55
N GLY A 225 18.46 -11.43 -9.14
CA GLY A 225 18.29 -12.55 -10.06
C GLY A 225 18.17 -13.92 -9.37
N ALA A 226 18.18 -13.99 -8.05
CA ALA A 226 17.94 -15.24 -7.34
C ALA A 226 16.44 -15.55 -7.24
N PRO A 227 16.04 -16.83 -7.32
CA PRO A 227 14.67 -17.25 -7.04
C PRO A 227 14.36 -17.19 -5.54
N PHE A 228 13.08 -17.02 -5.19
CA PHE A 228 12.66 -17.04 -3.81
C PHE A 228 12.76 -18.45 -3.23
N SER A 229 13.23 -18.57 -1.99
CA SER A 229 13.37 -19.87 -1.30
C SER A 229 12.94 -19.77 0.16
N THR A 230 12.37 -20.85 0.68
CA THR A 230 11.98 -21.05 2.08
C THR A 230 12.61 -22.33 2.62
N PHE A 231 12.40 -22.66 3.90
CA PHE A 231 12.97 -23.86 4.51
C PHE A 231 12.45 -25.17 3.88
N ASP A 232 11.23 -25.17 3.36
CA ASP A 232 10.54 -26.32 2.75
C ASP A 232 10.65 -26.35 1.22
N ASN A 233 10.99 -25.23 0.58
CA ASN A 233 11.13 -25.14 -0.88
C ASN A 233 12.37 -24.34 -1.26
N TYR A 234 13.43 -25.09 -1.57
CA TYR A 234 14.74 -24.53 -1.84
C TYR A 234 14.97 -24.38 -3.35
N ASN A 235 15.00 -23.15 -3.83
CA ASN A 235 15.25 -22.84 -5.24
C ASN A 235 16.65 -22.21 -5.47
N SER A 236 17.43 -22.05 -4.41
CA SER A 236 18.75 -21.42 -4.44
C SER A 236 19.83 -22.36 -5.03
N GLN A 237 20.93 -21.78 -5.52
CA GLN A 237 22.09 -22.49 -6.06
C GLN A 237 23.00 -23.13 -5.00
N PHE A 238 22.78 -22.85 -3.71
CA PHE A 238 23.59 -23.41 -2.62
C PHE A 238 23.09 -24.80 -2.19
N PRO A 239 23.86 -25.57 -1.39
CA PRO A 239 23.37 -26.80 -0.80
C PRO A 239 22.07 -26.58 0.00
N VAL A 240 21.14 -27.53 -0.12
CA VAL A 240 19.80 -27.47 0.51
C VAL A 240 19.92 -27.11 1.99
N GLY A 241 19.17 -26.09 2.41
CA GLY A 241 19.09 -25.67 3.82
C GLY A 241 20.20 -24.71 4.28
N ALA A 242 21.26 -24.50 3.50
CA ALA A 242 22.44 -23.76 3.95
C ALA A 242 22.20 -22.26 4.26
N CYS A 243 21.20 -21.62 3.66
CA CYS A 243 20.85 -20.23 4.02
C CYS A 243 19.64 -20.16 4.95
N THR A 244 18.63 -21.00 4.69
CA THR A 244 17.33 -20.97 5.39
C THR A 244 17.42 -21.47 6.83
N SER A 245 18.35 -22.39 7.13
CA SER A 245 18.63 -22.85 8.50
C SER A 245 19.71 -22.02 9.21
N PHE A 246 20.70 -21.49 8.49
CA PHE A 246 21.86 -20.80 9.09
C PHE A 246 21.64 -19.33 9.42
N ARG A 247 20.70 -18.63 8.74
CA ARG A 247 20.54 -17.17 8.85
C ARG A 247 19.20 -16.74 9.44
N GLY A 248 18.61 -17.60 10.27
CA GLY A 248 17.58 -17.18 11.20
C GLY A 248 16.16 -17.28 10.69
N TYR A 249 15.88 -18.28 9.85
CA TYR A 249 14.52 -18.73 9.58
C TYR A 249 13.65 -17.69 8.84
N GLY A 250 13.10 -18.08 7.69
CA GLY A 250 12.29 -17.19 6.85
C GLY A 250 12.66 -17.27 5.37
N GLY A 251 11.71 -16.84 4.53
CA GLY A 251 11.84 -16.88 3.08
C GLY A 251 12.60 -15.68 2.53
N TRP A 252 13.52 -15.89 1.58
CA TRP A 252 14.26 -14.81 0.93
C TRP A 252 14.74 -15.22 -0.47
N TRP A 253 15.18 -14.23 -1.24
CA TRP A 253 15.92 -14.43 -2.49
C TRP A 253 17.39 -14.73 -2.20
N PHE A 254 17.67 -15.94 -1.72
CA PHE A 254 19.00 -16.37 -1.30
C PHE A 254 19.95 -16.63 -2.48
N GLY A 255 20.33 -15.57 -3.17
CA GLY A 255 21.43 -15.61 -4.13
C GLY A 255 22.79 -15.57 -3.45
N SER A 256 22.84 -14.92 -2.29
CA SER A 256 23.85 -15.09 -1.24
C SER A 256 23.15 -15.48 0.07
N CYS A 257 23.87 -16.15 0.99
CA CYS A 257 23.37 -16.32 2.37
C CYS A 257 23.67 -15.09 3.26
N SER A 258 23.80 -13.89 2.67
CA SER A 258 24.29 -12.70 3.37
C SER A 258 23.16 -11.77 3.82
N ASN A 259 22.05 -11.71 3.09
CA ASN A 259 20.90 -10.90 3.46
C ASN A 259 19.69 -11.78 3.81
N ASN A 260 18.89 -11.31 4.75
CA ASN A 260 17.60 -11.88 5.06
C ASN A 260 16.79 -10.86 5.86
N LEU A 261 15.99 -10.02 5.20
CA LEU A 261 15.13 -9.09 5.93
C LEU A 261 13.95 -9.78 6.63
N ASN A 262 13.69 -11.03 6.30
CA ASN A 262 12.64 -11.84 6.87
C ASN A 262 13.12 -12.72 8.02
N GLY A 263 14.38 -12.58 8.43
CA GLY A 263 14.96 -13.35 9.52
C GLY A 263 14.34 -13.06 10.88
N TYR A 264 14.78 -13.85 11.85
CA TYR A 264 14.38 -13.79 13.24
C TYR A 264 14.67 -12.41 13.85
N ILE A 265 13.69 -11.87 14.58
CA ILE A 265 13.87 -10.68 15.42
C ILE A 265 14.04 -11.20 16.82
N TYR A 266 15.08 -10.77 17.54
CA TYR A 266 15.17 -11.12 18.95
C TYR A 266 14.63 -9.96 19.77
N THR A 267 13.83 -10.34 20.75
CA THR A 267 12.98 -9.45 21.53
C THR A 267 13.60 -9.10 22.87
N ASN A 268 14.69 -9.75 23.27
CA ASN A 268 15.40 -9.50 24.52
C ASN A 268 16.81 -8.96 24.23
N PRO A 269 17.13 -7.72 24.65
CA PRO A 269 18.48 -7.16 24.50
C PRO A 269 19.57 -8.01 25.16
N ALA A 270 19.25 -8.77 26.21
CA ALA A 270 20.20 -9.65 26.89
C ALA A 270 20.54 -10.94 26.12
N ASP A 271 19.76 -11.30 25.09
CA ASP A 271 20.07 -12.42 24.20
C ASP A 271 21.20 -12.07 23.21
N TYR A 272 21.73 -10.84 23.28
CA TYR A 272 22.83 -10.34 22.47
C TYR A 272 23.94 -9.76 23.35
N SER A 273 25.10 -10.40 23.38
CA SER A 273 26.25 -9.94 24.17
C SER A 273 27.03 -8.78 23.54
N ASP A 274 26.79 -8.44 22.26
CA ASP A 274 27.56 -7.46 21.48
C ASP A 274 26.72 -6.24 21.01
N LEU A 275 25.94 -5.65 21.92
CA LEU A 275 25.07 -4.48 21.69
C LEU A 275 25.78 -3.20 21.17
N ASN A 276 27.11 -3.17 21.12
CA ASN A 276 27.89 -2.05 20.58
C ASN A 276 28.24 -2.17 19.09
N GLN A 277 27.86 -3.27 18.44
CA GLN A 277 28.29 -3.60 17.09
C GLN A 277 27.11 -3.59 16.13
N CYS A 278 26.58 -2.40 15.88
CA CYS A 278 25.71 -2.15 14.73
C CYS A 278 26.57 -2.09 13.46
N HIS A 279 26.96 -3.25 12.95
CA HIS A 279 27.59 -3.32 11.64
C HIS A 279 26.48 -3.44 10.59
N LEU A 280 26.24 -2.38 9.81
CA LEU A 280 25.67 -2.56 8.47
C LEU A 280 26.80 -2.89 7.47
N VAL A 281 27.78 -3.66 7.95
CA VAL A 281 29.05 -4.01 7.28
C VAL A 281 29.39 -5.46 7.67
N ALA A 282 29.87 -6.29 6.74
CA ALA A 282 30.08 -7.72 6.96
C ALA A 282 30.71 -8.07 8.33
N SER A 283 30.06 -8.96 9.08
CA SER A 283 30.55 -9.47 10.37
C SER A 283 30.90 -10.96 10.23
N PRO A 284 32.02 -11.43 10.81
CA PRO A 284 32.44 -12.83 10.71
C PRO A 284 31.59 -13.81 11.54
N THR A 285 30.64 -13.34 12.36
CA THR A 285 29.86 -14.21 13.25
C THR A 285 28.57 -14.69 12.60
N ASN A 286 28.29 -16.00 12.64
CA ASN A 286 27.10 -16.66 12.07
C ASN A 286 25.83 -16.45 12.92
N VAL A 287 25.54 -15.20 13.29
CA VAL A 287 24.36 -14.89 14.13
C VAL A 287 23.11 -14.88 13.23
N PRO A 288 22.08 -15.70 13.55
CA PRO A 288 20.78 -15.63 12.88
C PRO A 288 20.15 -14.24 13.06
N GLY A 289 19.33 -13.73 12.13
CA GLY A 289 18.61 -12.47 12.36
C GLY A 289 18.16 -11.75 11.09
N ILE A 290 17.71 -10.50 11.24
CA ILE A 290 17.56 -9.57 10.12
C ILE A 290 18.96 -9.13 9.67
N THR A 291 19.41 -9.56 8.49
CA THR A 291 20.76 -9.30 7.98
C THR A 291 20.79 -8.50 6.66
N TRP A 292 21.83 -7.69 6.50
CA TRP A 292 22.09 -6.89 5.29
C TRP A 292 23.60 -6.74 5.04
N MET A 293 24.05 -6.77 3.79
CA MET A 293 25.46 -6.66 3.36
C MET A 293 26.41 -7.66 4.05
N GLY A 294 25.90 -8.86 4.37
CA GLY A 294 26.67 -9.89 5.09
C GLY A 294 26.99 -9.54 6.54
N ALA A 295 26.38 -8.46 7.03
CA ALA A 295 26.54 -8.00 8.39
C ALA A 295 25.57 -8.71 9.33
N SER A 296 26.10 -9.18 10.44
CA SER A 296 25.35 -9.89 11.48
C SER A 296 24.72 -8.97 12.51
N ALA A 297 24.72 -7.64 12.27
CA ALA A 297 24.01 -6.73 13.15
C ALA A 297 22.52 -6.97 12.99
N VAL A 298 21.89 -7.38 14.08
CA VAL A 298 20.48 -7.70 14.08
C VAL A 298 19.73 -6.38 13.98
N SER A 299 19.23 -6.08 12.78
CA SER A 299 18.33 -4.94 12.59
C SER A 299 17.14 -5.13 13.52
N THR A 300 16.85 -4.14 14.35
CA THR A 300 15.69 -4.19 15.27
C THR A 300 14.39 -3.98 14.52
N LYS A 301 14.45 -3.26 13.39
CA LYS A 301 13.37 -3.10 12.43
C LYS A 301 13.92 -3.03 11.01
N ALA A 302 13.15 -3.52 10.06
CA ALA A 302 13.40 -3.36 8.64
C ALA A 302 12.08 -3.17 7.91
N ARG A 303 12.11 -2.45 6.80
CA ARG A 303 10.92 -2.20 5.98
C ARG A 303 11.30 -2.13 4.52
N MET A 304 10.55 -2.84 3.68
CA MET A 304 10.59 -2.71 2.23
C MET A 304 9.35 -1.98 1.76
N LYS A 305 9.52 -0.96 0.94
CA LYS A 305 8.41 -0.18 0.39
C LYS A 305 8.68 0.19 -1.06
N VAL A 306 7.61 0.27 -1.84
CA VAL A 306 7.69 0.50 -3.29
C VAL A 306 6.85 1.69 -3.72
N ILE A 307 7.27 2.34 -4.79
CA ILE A 307 6.51 3.40 -5.47
C ILE A 307 6.73 3.30 -6.98
N PRO A 308 5.78 3.70 -7.84
CA PRO A 308 6.04 3.71 -9.28
C PRO A 308 7.27 4.55 -9.63
N TYR A 309 8.12 4.05 -10.52
CA TYR A 309 9.34 4.74 -10.96
C TYR A 309 9.08 6.18 -11.42
N SER A 310 7.93 6.42 -12.06
CA SER A 310 7.53 7.75 -12.52
C SER A 310 7.35 8.77 -11.40
N GLN A 311 7.13 8.32 -10.15
CA GLN A 311 7.00 9.18 -8.98
C GLN A 311 8.35 9.46 -8.32
N LEU A 312 9.36 8.59 -8.50
CA LEU A 312 10.64 8.68 -7.81
C LEU A 312 11.38 10.02 -8.03
N PRO A 313 11.48 10.60 -9.25
CA PRO A 313 12.13 11.89 -9.47
C PRO A 313 11.48 13.06 -8.72
N PHE A 314 10.17 12.97 -8.46
CA PHE A 314 9.42 13.99 -7.73
C PHE A 314 9.52 13.80 -6.21
N LEU A 315 10.07 12.67 -5.77
CA LEU A 315 10.33 12.34 -4.38
C LEU A 315 11.77 12.58 -3.93
N VAL A 316 12.66 13.09 -4.81
CA VAL A 316 13.99 13.55 -4.39
C VAL A 316 13.81 14.75 -3.47
N ARG A 317 13.51 14.45 -2.20
CA ARG A 317 13.30 15.42 -1.14
C ARG A 317 14.65 15.85 -0.60
N ASP A 318 14.61 16.94 0.15
CA ASP A 318 15.72 17.35 0.99
C ASP A 318 16.22 16.13 1.81
N PRO A 319 17.52 15.77 1.73
CA PRO A 319 18.09 14.66 2.50
C PRO A 319 17.78 14.73 4.01
N THR A 320 17.60 15.94 4.55
CA THR A 320 17.20 16.14 5.94
C THR A 320 15.81 15.56 6.23
N PHE A 321 14.83 15.83 5.36
CA PHE A 321 13.48 15.29 5.48
C PHE A 321 13.46 13.76 5.39
N GLU A 322 14.22 13.18 4.46
CA GLU A 322 14.30 11.72 4.36
C GLU A 322 14.89 11.08 5.61
N ASN A 323 15.92 11.72 6.19
CA ASN A 323 16.53 11.26 7.43
C ASN A 323 15.56 11.37 8.62
N GLU A 324 14.74 12.42 8.70
CA GLU A 324 13.71 12.56 9.72
C GLU A 324 12.64 11.47 9.63
N GLN A 325 12.15 11.17 8.42
CA GLN A 325 11.17 10.11 8.20
C GLN A 325 11.72 8.72 8.56
N LEU A 326 12.98 8.47 8.18
CA LEU A 326 13.67 7.24 8.54
C LEU A 326 13.89 7.15 10.06
N ALA A 327 14.30 8.26 10.70
CA ALA A 327 14.44 8.33 12.14
C ALA A 327 13.11 8.09 12.86
N ALA A 328 12.00 8.63 12.37
CA ALA A 328 10.65 8.40 12.92
C ALA A 328 10.22 6.93 12.85
N PHE A 329 10.56 6.23 11.76
CA PHE A 329 10.36 4.78 11.67
C PHE A 329 11.21 4.00 12.68
N CYS A 330 12.47 4.42 12.85
CA CYS A 330 13.42 3.78 13.75
C CYS A 330 13.22 4.14 15.23
N SER A 331 12.56 5.25 15.54
CA SER A 331 12.39 5.76 16.91
C SER A 331 11.29 5.03 17.67
N PHE A 332 11.60 3.86 18.22
CA PHE A 332 10.85 3.21 19.32
C PHE A 332 11.78 2.31 20.14
#